data_AF-A0A0F8WKS9-F1
#
_entry.id   AF-A0A0F8WKS9-F1
#
_cell.length_a   1.000
_cell.length_b   1.000
_cell.length_c   1.000
_cell.angle_alpha   90.00
_cell.angle_beta   90.00
_cell.angle_gamma   90.00
#
_symmetry.space_group_name_H-M   'P 1'
#
loop_
_entity.id
_entity.type
_entity.pdbx_description
1 polymer ?
#
loop_
_entity_poly.entity_id
_entity_poly.type
_entity_poly.pdbx_seq_one_letter_code
_entity_poly.pdbx_strand_id
1 'polypeptide(L)'
;MDAAQDFLAKMEASKIVSAEELEVVRKGQEDFVYFLENVFPFSFEGQLFLRADDTHEPFSLGEFHRQLASTIQEELTSGGRSRFSFMAPRLHLKS
;
A
#
# COMPACT_ATOMS: atom_id res chain seq x y z
N MET A 1 13.73 3.51 -20.91
CA MET A 1 13.87 3.49 -19.44
C MET A 1 12.47 3.49 -18.86
N ASP A 2 12.25 2.67 -17.85
CA ASP A 2 10.98 2.57 -17.15
C ASP A 2 10.69 3.89 -16.41
N ALA A 3 9.46 4.40 -16.49
CA ALA A 3 9.08 5.67 -15.88
C ALA A 3 9.28 5.67 -14.35
N ALA A 4 9.19 4.51 -13.70
CA ALA A 4 9.49 4.35 -12.27
C ALA A 4 10.99 4.53 -11.98
N GLN A 5 11.86 3.97 -12.83
CA GLN A 5 13.31 4.10 -12.69
C GLN A 5 13.78 5.55 -12.90
N ASP A 6 13.21 6.25 -13.89
CA ASP A 6 13.50 7.66 -14.14
C ASP A 6 13.06 8.56 -12.96
N PHE A 7 11.96 8.21 -12.27
CA PHE A 7 11.51 8.93 -11.08
C PHE A 7 12.47 8.75 -9.90
N LEU A 8 12.86 7.50 -9.60
CA LEU A 8 13.78 7.19 -8.51
C LEU A 8 15.15 7.84 -8.71
N ALA A 9 15.69 7.77 -9.94
CA ALA A 9 16.97 8.40 -10.28
C ALA A 9 16.94 9.93 -10.08
N LYS A 10 15.81 10.58 -10.39
CA LYS A 10 15.64 12.02 -10.14
C LYS A 10 15.55 12.35 -8.65
N MET A 11 14.87 11.52 -7.85
CA MET A 11 14.80 11.72 -6.40
C MET A 11 16.19 11.57 -5.76
N GLU A 12 16.94 10.54 -6.14
CA GLU A 12 18.30 10.27 -5.64
C GLU A 12 19.27 11.39 -6.03
N ALA A 13 19.21 11.88 -7.27
CA ALA A 13 20.01 13.01 -7.73
C ALA A 13 19.69 14.34 -7.01
N SER A 14 18.45 14.51 -6.55
CA SER A 14 18.00 15.75 -5.89
C SER A 14 18.41 15.86 -4.42
N LYS A 15 18.87 14.77 -3.78
CA LYS A 15 19.13 14.67 -2.32
C LYS A 15 17.95 15.08 -1.42
N ILE A 16 16.74 15.16 -1.97
CA ILE A 16 15.52 15.50 -1.23
C ILE A 16 15.12 14.36 -0.28
N VAL A 17 15.55 13.14 -0.59
CA VAL A 17 15.16 11.90 0.07
C VAL A 17 16.44 11.18 0.52
N SER A 18 16.46 10.71 1.75
CA SER A 18 17.56 9.90 2.27
C SER A 18 17.64 8.54 1.55
N ALA A 19 18.80 7.88 1.66
CA ALA A 19 18.97 6.53 1.10
C ALA A 19 18.01 5.51 1.75
N GLU A 20 17.71 5.69 3.04
CA GLU A 20 16.77 4.84 3.79
C GLU A 20 15.33 5.01 3.29
N GLU A 21 14.89 6.25 3.10
CA GLU A 21 13.56 6.53 2.55
C GLU A 21 13.42 6.05 1.09
N LEU A 22 14.47 6.16 0.29
CA LEU A 22 14.50 5.60 -1.07
C LEU A 22 14.34 4.08 -1.07
N GLU A 23 14.96 3.39 -0.12
CA GLU A 23 14.83 1.94 0.00
C GLU A 23 13.40 1.52 0.39
N VAL A 24 12.76 2.25 1.30
CA VAL A 24 11.35 2.05 1.65
C VAL A 24 10.45 2.24 0.42
N VAL A 25 10.70 3.27 -0.39
CA VAL A 25 9.94 3.52 -1.62
C VAL A 25 10.14 2.40 -2.65
N ARG A 26 11.39 1.97 -2.89
CA ARG A 26 11.69 0.86 -3.82
C ARG A 26 10.96 -0.41 -3.39
N LYS A 27 11.09 -0.76 -2.11
CA LYS A 27 10.41 -1.94 -1.56
C LYS A 27 8.88 -1.84 -1.65
N GLY A 28 8.31 -0.66 -1.43
CA GLY A 28 6.88 -0.43 -1.61
C GLY A 28 6.40 -0.52 -3.07
N GLN A 29 7.26 -0.23 -4.05
CA GLN A 29 6.92 -0.41 -5.47
C GLN A 29 6.95 -1.88 -5.91
N GLU A 30 7.80 -2.71 -5.30
CA GLU A 30 7.98 -4.12 -5.64
C GLU A 30 7.00 -5.05 -4.89
N ASP A 31 6.68 -4.70 -3.65
CA ASP A 31 5.86 -5.51 -2.75
C ASP A 31 4.64 -4.70 -2.28
N PHE A 32 3.48 -5.02 -2.86
CA PHE A 32 2.22 -4.38 -2.56
C PHE A 32 1.77 -4.61 -1.12
N VAL A 33 2.11 -5.76 -0.52
CA VAL A 33 1.79 -6.04 0.89
C VAL A 33 2.64 -5.15 1.78
N TYR A 34 3.95 -5.06 1.50
CA TYR A 34 4.84 -4.16 2.24
C TYR A 34 4.37 -2.70 2.17
N PHE A 35 3.99 -2.22 0.99
CA PHE A 35 3.45 -0.87 0.81
C PHE A 35 2.23 -0.62 1.70
N LEU A 36 1.24 -1.52 1.66
CA LEU A 36 0.01 -1.37 2.43
C LEU A 36 0.26 -1.37 3.94
N GLU A 37 1.19 -2.20 4.42
CA GLU A 37 1.45 -2.34 5.86
C GLU A 37 2.36 -1.25 6.43
N ASN A 38 3.29 -0.72 5.62
CA ASN A 38 4.38 0.12 6.13
C ASN A 38 4.37 1.54 5.56
N VAL A 39 3.85 1.77 4.37
CA VAL A 39 3.93 3.08 3.70
C VAL A 39 2.57 3.77 3.68
N PHE A 40 1.55 3.08 3.18
CA PHE A 40 0.19 3.61 3.07
C PHE A 40 -0.38 4.18 4.39
N PRO A 41 -0.16 3.55 5.58
CA PRO A 41 -0.69 4.05 6.84
C PRO A 41 -0.21 5.45 7.21
N PHE A 42 1.00 5.85 6.80
CA PHE A 42 1.54 7.19 7.06
C PHE A 42 0.67 8.30 6.44
N SER A 43 -0.08 8.00 5.38
CA SER A 43 -1.01 8.96 4.76
C SER A 43 -2.15 9.38 5.69
N PHE A 44 -2.37 8.62 6.77
CA PHE A 44 -3.49 8.80 7.70
C PHE A 44 -3.04 9.09 9.13
N GLU A 45 -1.78 9.46 9.32
CA GLU A 45 -1.25 9.77 10.65
C GLU A 45 -2.08 10.89 11.32
N GLY A 46 -2.51 10.64 12.56
CA GLY A 46 -3.37 11.56 13.32
C GLY A 46 -4.85 11.60 12.88
N GLN A 47 -5.25 10.85 11.86
CA GLN A 47 -6.64 10.76 11.41
C GLN A 47 -7.37 9.60 12.08
N LEU A 48 -8.66 9.79 12.33
CA LEU A 48 -9.55 8.77 12.89
C LEU A 48 -10.64 8.40 11.89
N PHE A 49 -10.99 7.12 11.84
CA PHE A 49 -11.96 6.55 10.91
C PHE A 49 -13.12 5.95 11.68
N LEU A 50 -14.34 6.26 11.23
CA LEU A 50 -15.56 5.63 11.73
C LEU A 50 -15.55 4.14 11.41
N ARG A 51 -15.70 3.33 12.44
CA ARG A 51 -15.76 1.87 12.38
C ARG A 51 -17.20 1.38 12.36
N ALA A 52 -17.37 0.08 12.13
CA ALA A 52 -18.69 -0.55 12.05
C ALA A 52 -19.44 -0.60 13.40
N ASP A 53 -18.73 -0.41 14.51
CA ASP A 53 -19.26 -0.34 15.87
C ASP A 53 -19.47 1.11 16.36
N ASP A 54 -19.53 2.07 15.42
CA ASP A 54 -19.64 3.52 15.65
C ASP A 54 -18.47 4.16 16.41
N THR A 55 -17.38 3.44 16.63
CA THR A 55 -16.16 4.00 17.24
C THR A 55 -15.30 4.73 16.20
N HIS A 56 -14.41 5.60 16.68
CA HIS A 56 -13.43 6.30 15.85
C HIS A 56 -12.03 5.81 16.24
N GLU A 57 -11.36 5.14 15.31
CA GLU A 57 -10.04 4.55 15.56
C GLU A 57 -9.03 4.99 14.49
N PRO A 58 -7.71 5.00 14.81
CA PRO A 58 -6.67 5.21 13.80
C PRO A 58 -6.78 4.22 12.65
N PHE A 59 -6.24 4.57 11.49
CA PHE A 59 -6.19 3.66 10.35
C PHE A 59 -5.55 2.32 10.74
N SER A 60 -6.18 1.22 10.34
CA SER A 60 -5.64 -0.12 10.56
C SER A 60 -6.11 -1.09 9.48
N LEU A 61 -5.18 -1.92 9.02
CA LEU A 61 -5.49 -3.02 8.12
C LEU A 61 -6.04 -4.22 8.89
N GLY A 62 -7.32 -4.48 8.70
CA GLY A 62 -7.93 -5.76 9.07
C GLY A 62 -7.43 -6.94 8.23
N GLU A 63 -7.69 -8.16 8.69
CA GLU A 63 -7.25 -9.42 8.07
C GLU A 63 -7.66 -9.54 6.59
N PHE A 64 -8.89 -9.14 6.25
CA PHE A 64 -9.38 -9.15 4.87
C PHE A 64 -8.47 -8.36 3.91
N HIS A 65 -7.99 -7.19 4.33
CA HIS A 65 -7.11 -6.36 3.50
C HIS A 65 -5.77 -7.05 3.23
N ARG A 66 -5.19 -7.69 4.26
CA ARG A 66 -3.92 -8.40 4.15
C ARG A 66 -4.05 -9.60 3.23
N GLN A 67 -5.08 -10.42 3.41
CA GLN A 67 -5.34 -11.58 2.56
C GLN A 67 -5.54 -11.16 1.10
N LEU A 68 -6.35 -10.13 0.86
CA LEU A 68 -6.58 -9.61 -0.49
C LEU A 68 -5.30 -9.08 -1.14
N ALA A 69 -4.50 -8.31 -0.38
CA ALA A 69 -3.21 -7.81 -0.85
C ALA A 69 -2.25 -8.95 -1.22
N SER A 70 -2.15 -9.99 -0.39
CA SER A 70 -1.33 -11.16 -0.67
C SER A 70 -1.80 -11.91 -1.91
N THR A 71 -3.12 -12.12 -2.09
CA THR A 71 -3.66 -12.76 -3.29
C THR A 71 -3.35 -11.95 -4.55
N ILE A 72 -3.49 -10.62 -4.50
CA ILE A 72 -3.15 -9.75 -5.63
C ILE A 72 -1.65 -9.84 -5.94
N GLN A 73 -0.78 -9.74 -4.93
CA GLN A 73 0.67 -9.83 -5.09
C GLN A 73 1.09 -11.20 -5.69
N GLU A 74 0.52 -12.30 -5.21
CA GLU A 74 0.82 -13.65 -5.71
C GLU A 74 0.43 -13.82 -7.18
N GLU A 75 -0.77 -13.38 -7.54
CA GLU A 75 -1.26 -13.44 -8.93
C GLU A 75 -0.44 -12.51 -9.85
N LEU A 76 -0.03 -11.32 -9.40
CA LEU A 76 0.86 -10.44 -10.17
C LEU A 76 2.25 -11.05 -10.36
N THR A 77 2.84 -11.65 -9.31
CA THR A 77 4.19 -12.21 -9.34
C THR A 77 4.26 -13.50 -10.16
N SER A 78 3.19 -14.30 -10.16
CA SER A 78 3.10 -15.56 -10.92
C SER A 78 2.68 -15.37 -12.39
N GLY A 79 2.42 -14.13 -12.83
CA GLY A 79 1.89 -13.85 -14.16
C GLY A 79 0.43 -14.30 -14.34
N GLY A 80 -0.31 -14.43 -13.25
CA GLY A 80 -1.72 -14.78 -13.19
C GLY A 80 -2.65 -13.63 -13.57
N ARG A 81 -3.75 -13.49 -12.84
CA ARG A 81 -4.82 -12.54 -13.15
C ARG A 81 -4.38 -11.10 -12.91
N SER A 82 -4.71 -10.22 -13.86
CA SER A 82 -4.51 -8.76 -13.75
C SER A 82 -5.79 -8.01 -13.36
N ARG A 83 -6.91 -8.71 -13.19
CA ARG A 83 -8.21 -8.13 -12.82
C ARG A 83 -8.80 -8.85 -11.63
N PHE A 84 -9.19 -8.08 -10.63
CA PHE A 84 -9.73 -8.56 -9.37
C PHE A 84 -11.11 -7.97 -9.10
N SER A 85 -12.01 -8.77 -8.56
CA SER A 85 -13.35 -8.35 -8.13
C SER A 85 -13.67 -9.03 -6.81
N PHE A 86 -14.11 -8.26 -5.83
CA PHE A 86 -14.45 -8.76 -4.50
C PHE A 86 -15.73 -8.12 -3.99
N MET A 87 -16.54 -8.90 -3.28
CA MET A 87 -17.71 -8.41 -2.57
C MET A 87 -17.30 -8.02 -1.16
N ALA A 88 -17.39 -6.74 -0.83
CA ALA A 88 -17.06 -6.23 0.50
C ALA A 88 -18.28 -5.54 1.15
N PRO A 89 -18.57 -5.80 2.44
CA PRO A 89 -19.65 -5.13 3.15
C PRO A 89 -19.43 -3.59 3.26
N ARG A 90 -20.49 -2.86 3.65
CA ARG A 90 -20.40 -1.42 3.95
C ARG A 90 -19.52 -1.19 5.18
N LEU A 91 -18.89 -0.01 5.26
CA LEU A 91 -18.03 0.42 6.39
C LEU A 91 -16.80 -0.46 6.69
N HIS A 92 -16.36 -1.27 5.73
CA HIS A 92 -15.22 -2.17 5.91
C HIS A 92 -13.87 -1.61 5.43
N LEU A 93 -13.74 -0.27 5.32
CA LEU A 93 -12.54 0.45 4.84
C LEU A 93 -11.93 -0.11 3.54
N LYS A 94 -12.79 -0.43 2.57
CA LYS A 94 -12.39 -0.88 1.22
C LYS A 94 -11.76 0.22 0.34
N SER A 95 -11.77 1.46 0.81
CA SER A 95 -11.15 2.65 0.20
C SER A 95 -9.76 2.85 0.78
#